data_AF-A0A1Y0C633-F1
#
_entry.id   AF-A0A1Y0C633-F1
#
_cell.length_a   1.000
_cell.length_b   1.000
_cell.length_c   1.000
_cell.angle_alpha   90.00
_cell.angle_beta   90.00
_cell.angle_gamma   90.00
#
_symmetry.space_group_name_H-M   'P 1'
#
loop_
_entity.id
_entity.type
_entity.pdbx_description
1 polymer ?
#
loop_
_entity_poly.entity_id
_entity_poly.type
_entity_poly.pdbx_seq_one_letter_code
_entity_poly.pdbx_strand_id
1 'polypeptide(L)'
;MSKNIWATLVFLSVALTFAGSSVLIGAHLAAPSSPPPPVGVYIAAFASSLMLAALIVAARRSPERKLKTQVDNAAQRKLAER
;
A
#
# COMPACT_ATOMS: atom_id res chain seq x y z
N MET A 1 -22.19 3.72 5.84
CA MET A 1 -20.90 4.40 5.58
C MET A 1 -19.94 3.36 5.02
N SER A 2 -19.60 3.46 3.73
CA SER A 2 -18.98 2.33 3.01
C SER A 2 -17.54 2.08 3.47
N LYS A 3 -17.23 0.81 3.76
CA LYS A 3 -15.94 0.28 4.24
C LYS A 3 -14.73 0.74 3.40
N ASN A 4 -14.97 1.16 2.16
CA ASN A 4 -13.98 1.66 1.22
C ASN A 4 -13.45 3.05 1.57
N ILE A 5 -14.28 3.94 2.15
CA ILE A 5 -13.87 5.32 2.48
C ILE A 5 -12.77 5.31 3.56
N TRP A 6 -12.93 4.45 4.57
CA TRP A 6 -11.93 4.29 5.63
C TRP A 6 -10.59 3.75 5.10
N ALA A 7 -10.64 2.75 4.20
CA ALA A 7 -9.44 2.22 3.58
C ALA A 7 -8.70 3.28 2.74
N THR A 8 -9.44 4.11 2.00
CA THR A 8 -8.87 5.21 1.22
C THR A 8 -8.26 6.28 2.11
N LEU A 9 -8.91 6.64 3.23
CA LEU A 9 -8.37 7.60 4.20
C LEU A 9 -7.08 7.11 4.84
N VAL A 10 -7.04 5.84 5.25
CA VAL A 10 -5.83 5.22 5.83
C VAL A 10 -4.71 5.20 4.79
N PHE A 11 -5.01 4.78 3.56
CA PHE A 11 -4.03 4.78 2.48
C PHE A 11 -3.47 6.18 2.21
N LEU A 12 -4.35 7.19 2.13
CA LEU A 12 -3.95 8.58 1.90
C LEU A 12 -3.06 9.11 3.03
N SER A 13 -3.40 8.83 4.29
CA SER A 13 -2.60 9.23 5.45
C SER A 13 -1.20 8.60 5.45
N VAL A 14 -1.12 7.30 5.16
CA VAL A 14 0.15 6.57 5.05
C VAL A 14 0.99 7.11 3.89
N ALA A 15 0.38 7.35 2.73
CA ALA A 15 1.06 7.89 1.56
C ALA A 15 1.61 9.31 1.80
N LEU A 16 0.83 10.19 2.45
CA LEU A 16 1.27 11.55 2.80
C LEU A 16 2.44 11.52 3.79
N THR A 17 2.37 10.64 4.80
CA THR A 17 3.45 10.49 5.80
C THR A 17 4.74 10.01 5.13
N PHE A 18 4.64 9.05 4.21
CA PHE A 18 5.77 8.56 3.42
C PHE A 18 6.37 9.66 2.54
N ALA A 19 5.54 10.38 1.80
CA ALA A 19 5.98 11.45 0.91
C ALA A 19 6.67 12.58 1.68
N GLY A 20 6.07 13.06 2.77
CA GLY A 20 6.65 14.12 3.60
C GLY A 20 7.99 13.70 4.21
N SER A 21 8.08 12.47 4.73
CA SER A 21 9.32 11.96 5.30
C SER A 21 10.41 11.79 4.25
N SER A 22 10.06 11.29 3.06
CA SER A 22 10.99 11.13 1.94
C SER A 22 11.54 12.47 1.44
N VAL A 23 10.71 13.51 1.40
CA VAL A 23 11.15 14.86 1.02
C VAL A 23 12.11 15.43 2.05
N LEU A 24 11.82 15.29 3.34
CA LEU A 24 12.72 15.77 4.41
C LEU A 24 14.07 15.05 4.37
N ILE A 25 14.06 13.73 4.21
CA ILE A 25 15.30 12.93 4.08
C ILE A 25 16.05 13.34 2.81
N GLY A 26 15.36 13.44 1.66
CA GLY A 26 15.95 13.84 0.39
C GLY A 26 16.53 15.24 0.40
N ALA A 27 15.85 16.21 1.04
CA ALA A 27 16.33 17.57 1.20
C ALA A 27 17.62 17.62 2.03
N HIS A 28 17.72 16.84 3.10
CA HIS A 28 18.94 16.71 3.87
C HIS A 28 20.09 16.09 3.05
N LEU A 29 19.80 15.07 2.25
CA LEU A 29 20.80 14.45 1.36
C LEU A 29 21.28 15.40 0.26
N ALA A 30 20.40 16.27 -0.25
CA ALA A 30 20.75 17.25 -1.29
C ALA A 30 21.53 18.46 -0.73
N ALA A 31 21.27 18.84 0.52
CA ALA A 31 21.97 19.91 1.22
C ALA A 31 22.50 19.39 2.58
N PRO A 32 23.60 18.64 2.59
CA PRO A 32 24.11 17.98 3.80
C PRO A 32 24.64 18.92 4.88
N SER A 33 24.76 20.22 4.58
CA SER A 33 25.01 21.28 5.57
C SER A 33 23.78 21.61 6.43
N SER A 34 22.60 21.14 6.05
CA SER A 34 21.37 21.29 6.83
C SER A 34 21.37 20.35 8.05
N PRO A 35 20.74 20.74 9.17
CA PRO A 35 20.62 19.87 10.32
C PRO A 35 19.90 18.56 9.95
N PRO A 36 20.34 17.41 10.48
CA PRO A 36 19.75 16.13 10.14
C PRO A 36 18.28 16.07 10.56
N PRO A 37 17.41 15.42 9.75
CA PRO A 37 16.04 15.18 10.11
C PRO A 37 15.94 14.44 11.45
N PRO A 38 14.91 14.71 12.27
CA PRO A 38 14.67 13.95 13.49
C PRO A 38 14.58 12.45 13.20
N VAL A 39 15.07 11.62 14.14
CA VAL A 39 15.01 10.14 14.03
C VAL A 39 13.59 9.64 13.71
N GLY A 40 12.57 10.31 14.25
CA GLY A 40 11.16 10.00 13.98
C GLY A 40 10.77 10.08 12.49
N VAL A 41 11.43 10.91 11.68
CA VAL A 41 11.18 11.01 10.23
C VAL A 41 11.65 9.76 9.50
N TYR A 42 12.80 9.20 9.88
CA TYR A 42 13.29 7.95 9.32
C TYR A 42 12.40 6.76 9.71
N ILE A 43 11.96 6.72 10.97
CA ILE A 43 11.01 5.69 11.46
C ILE A 43 9.68 5.80 10.71
N ALA A 44 9.17 7.03 10.54
CA ALA A 44 7.93 7.28 9.81
C ALA A 44 8.05 6.87 8.33
N ALA A 45 9.15 7.20 7.65
CA ALA A 45 9.42 6.77 6.29
C ALA A 45 9.46 5.23 6.18
N PHE A 46 10.17 4.57 7.10
CA PHE A 46 10.28 3.11 7.10
C PHE A 46 8.93 2.43 7.35
N ALA A 47 8.22 2.81 8.41
CA ALA A 47 6.93 2.23 8.76
C ALA A 47 5.87 2.45 7.66
N SER A 48 5.82 3.66 7.10
CA SER A 48 4.88 3.98 6.02
C SER A 48 5.20 3.23 4.73
N SER A 49 6.46 3.00 4.39
CA SER A 49 6.85 2.18 3.23
C SER A 49 6.43 0.71 3.36
N LEU A 50 6.62 0.11 4.55
CA LEU A 50 6.16 -1.25 4.86
C LEU A 50 4.64 -1.36 4.75
N MET A 51 3.92 -0.38 5.33
CA MET A 51 2.47 -0.33 5.27
C MET A 51 1.96 -0.18 3.83
N LEU A 52 2.59 0.68 3.02
CA LEU A 52 2.24 0.87 1.62
C LEU A 52 2.46 -0.43 0.82
N ALA A 53 3.59 -1.11 1.03
CA ALA A 53 3.88 -2.40 0.40
C ALA A 53 2.83 -3.46 0.77
N ALA A 54 2.46 -3.55 2.06
CA ALA A 54 1.43 -4.46 2.53
C ALA A 54 0.06 -4.17 1.88
N LEU A 55 -0.31 -2.89 1.76
CA LEU A 55 -1.55 -2.47 1.10
C LEU A 55 -1.57 -2.83 -0.39
N ILE A 56 -0.45 -2.65 -1.10
CA ILE A 56 -0.33 -3.04 -2.52
C ILE A 56 -0.47 -4.56 -2.68
N VAL A 57 0.21 -5.34 -1.84
CA VAL A 57 0.12 -6.81 -1.86
C VAL A 57 -1.30 -7.29 -1.54
N ALA A 58 -1.95 -6.70 -0.53
CA ALA A 58 -3.33 -7.01 -0.18
C ALA A 58 -4.30 -6.67 -1.32
N ALA A 59 -4.10 -5.52 -1.97
CA ALA A 59 -4.90 -5.09 -3.11
C ALA A 59 -4.76 -6.03 -4.32
N ARG A 60 -3.59 -6.65 -4.53
CA ARG A 60 -3.37 -7.65 -5.61
C ARG A 60 -3.97 -9.03 -5.30
N ARG A 61 -3.91 -9.48 -4.05
CA ARG A 61 -4.45 -10.80 -3.64
C ARG A 61 -5.97 -10.92 -3.78
N SER A 62 -6.71 -9.82 -3.65
CA SER A 62 -8.17 -9.78 -3.74
C SER A 62 -8.72 -10.12 -5.16
N PRO A 63 -8.28 -9.44 -6.24
CA PRO A 63 -8.70 -9.78 -7.59
C PRO A 63 -8.19 -11.14 -8.05
N GLU A 64 -6.97 -11.55 -7.66
CA GLU A 64 -6.47 -12.91 -7.98
C GLU A 64 -7.35 -14.00 -7.36
N ARG A 65 -7.75 -13.85 -6.09
CA ARG A 65 -8.69 -14.78 -5.45
C ARG A 65 -10.02 -14.82 -6.18
N LYS A 66 -10.59 -13.65 -6.52
CA LYS A 66 -11.87 -13.58 -7.24
C LYS A 66 -11.78 -14.22 -8.62
N LEU A 67 -10.72 -13.97 -9.37
CA LEU A 67 -10.51 -14.54 -10.70
C LEU A 67 -10.41 -16.06 -10.64
N LYS A 68 -9.62 -16.59 -9.70
CA LYS A 68 -9.50 -18.05 -9.49
C LYS A 68 -10.85 -18.69 -9.18
N THR A 69 -11.63 -18.07 -8.28
CA THR A 69 -12.96 -18.58 -7.91
C THR A 69 -13.94 -18.55 -9.10
N GLN A 70 -13.86 -17.53 -9.96
CA GLN A 70 -14.69 -17.46 -11.18
C GLN A 70 -14.29 -18.52 -12.22
N VAL A 71 -12.99 -18.75 -12.41
CA VAL A 71 -12.48 -19.79 -13.31
C VAL A 71 -12.90 -21.18 -12.83
N ASP A 72 -12.76 -21.45 -11.53
CA ASP A 72 -13.15 -22.74 -10.94
C ASP A 72 -14.66 -22.99 -11.07
N ASN A 73 -15.49 -21.96 -10.82
CA ASN A 73 -16.95 -22.05 -11.01
C ASN A 73 -17.34 -22.24 -12.48
N ALA A 74 -16.65 -21.59 -13.41
CA ALA A 74 -16.88 -21.76 -14.85
C ALA A 74 -16.47 -23.16 -15.33
N ALA A 75 -15.37 -23.70 -14.79
CA ALA A 75 -14.91 -25.06 -15.08
C ALA A 75 -15.92 -26.11 -14.56
N GLN A 76 -16.44 -25.93 -13.35
CA GLN A 76 -17.47 -26.82 -12.79
C GLN A 76 -18.78 -26.80 -13.59
N ARG A 77 -19.23 -25.64 -14.07
CA ARG A 77 -20.40 -25.56 -14.95
C ARG A 77 -20.21 -26.33 -16.25
N LYS A 78 -19.04 -26.21 -16.89
CA LYS A 78 -18.74 -26.95 -18.12
C LYS A 78 -18.65 -28.46 -17.94
N LEU A 79 -18.32 -28.92 -16.73
CA LEU A 79 -18.31 -30.34 -16.39
C LEU A 79 -19.71 -30.88 -16.07
N ALA A 80 -20.61 -30.04 -15.56
CA ALA A 80 -21.99 -30.42 -15.25
C ALA A 80 -22.94 -30.40 -16.47
N GLU A 81 -22.54 -29.74 -17.57
CA GLU A 81 -23.26 -29.74 -18.85
C GLU A 81 -22.87 -30.90 -19.77
N ARG A 82 -21.93 -31.77 -19.34
CA ARG A 82 -21.60 -33.04 -20.01
C ARG A 82 -22.26 -34.21 -19.29
#